data_AF-A0A497MNB4-F1
#
_entry.id   AF-A0A497MNB4-F1
#
_cell.length_a   1.000
_cell.length_b   1.000
_cell.length_c   1.000
_cell.angle_alpha   90.00
_cell.angle_beta   90.00
_cell.angle_gamma   90.00
#
_symmetry.space_group_name_H-M   'P 1'
#
loop_
_entity.id
_entity.type
_entity.pdbx_description
1 polymer ?
#
loop_
_entity_poly.entity_id
_entity_poly.type
_entity_poly.pdbx_seq_one_letter_code
_entity_poly.pdbx_strand_id
1 'polypeptide(L)' 'MKCKVCERETAANSEYCELHEAAHRNLVEKYEDWKKALGISWKEYLNEIVKNPLTGEWAKEVAQRLIDEEGK' A
#
# COMPACT_ATOMS: atom_id res chain seq x y z
N MET A 1 0.76 -19.09 -5.09
CA MET A 1 -0.26 -18.52 -4.16
C MET A 1 -0.79 -17.28 -4.85
N LYS A 2 -2.03 -16.84 -4.57
CA LYS A 2 -2.57 -15.63 -5.21
C LYS A 2 -2.26 -14.38 -4.39
N CYS A 3 -2.05 -13.26 -5.08
CA CYS A 3 -1.85 -11.96 -4.46
C CYS A 3 -3.06 -11.59 -3.58
N LYS A 4 -2.81 -10.96 -2.43
CA LYS A 4 -3.88 -10.48 -1.53
C LYS A 4 -4.76 -9.37 -2.12
N VAL A 5 -4.34 -8.75 -3.21
CA VAL A 5 -4.97 -7.58 -3.84
C VAL A 5 -5.56 -7.91 -5.22
N CYS A 6 -4.91 -8.81 -5.97
CA CYS A 6 -5.36 -9.23 -7.30
C CYS A 6 -5.19 -10.74 -7.51
N GLU A 7 -5.56 -11.25 -8.68
CA GLU A 7 -5.53 -12.69 -8.94
C GLU A 7 -4.19 -13.25 -9.44
N ARG A 8 -3.14 -12.41 -9.52
CA ARG A 8 -1.83 -12.85 -10.01
C ARG A 8 -1.11 -13.76 -9.03
N GLU A 9 -0.26 -14.64 -9.56
CA GLU A 9 0.59 -15.51 -8.75
C GLU A 9 1.66 -14.72 -7.99
N THR A 10 2.01 -15.24 -6.82
CA THR A 10 3.07 -14.74 -5.95
C THR A 10 4.20 -15.75 -5.85
N ALA A 11 5.41 -15.25 -5.57
CA ALA A 11 6.53 -16.11 -5.22
C ALA A 11 6.21 -16.89 -3.94
N ALA A 12 6.80 -18.08 -3.79
CA ALA A 12 6.77 -18.81 -2.52
C ALA A 12 7.37 -17.89 -1.45
N ASN A 13 6.57 -17.49 -0.46
CA ASN A 13 6.88 -16.51 0.62
C ASN A 13 6.56 -15.03 0.36
N SER A 14 5.82 -14.67 -0.69
CA SER A 14 5.24 -13.33 -0.81
C SER A 14 3.71 -13.36 -0.79
N GLU A 15 3.13 -12.37 -0.11
CA GLU A 15 1.69 -12.16 -0.01
C GLU A 15 1.14 -11.35 -1.20
N TYR A 16 2.03 -10.71 -1.95
CA TYR A 16 1.71 -9.85 -3.08
C TYR A 16 2.33 -10.39 -4.38
N CYS A 17 1.76 -10.01 -5.53
CA CYS A 17 2.47 -10.17 -6.79
C CYS A 17 3.61 -9.14 -6.87
N GLU A 18 4.58 -9.33 -7.76
CA GLU A 18 5.78 -8.47 -7.86
C GLU A 18 5.45 -6.95 -7.90
N LEU A 19 4.40 -6.56 -8.63
CA LEU A 19 3.99 -5.15 -8.75
C LEU A 19 3.41 -4.61 -7.45
N HIS A 20 2.56 -5.40 -6.78
CA HIS A 20 1.97 -5.00 -5.49
C HIS A 20 2.99 -5.05 -4.36
N GLU A 21 3.96 -5.95 -4.40
CA GLU A 21 5.07 -6.00 -3.45
C GLU A 21 5.95 -4.76 -3.57
N ALA A 22 6.29 -4.35 -4.81
CA ALA A 22 7.03 -3.11 -5.04
C ALA A 22 6.25 -1.88 -4.57
N ALA A 23 4.93 -1.84 -4.80
CA ALA A 23 4.08 -0.76 -4.32
C ALA A 23 4.00 -0.73 -2.79
N HIS A 24 3.82 -1.88 -2.14
CA HIS A 24 3.81 -2.02 -0.69
C HIS A 24 5.10 -1.50 -0.06
N ARG A 25 6.26 -1.95 -0.56
CA ARG A 25 7.57 -1.47 -0.10
C ARG A 25 7.70 0.04 -0.23
N ASN A 26 7.33 0.60 -1.38
CA ASN A 26 7.38 2.04 -1.61
C ASN A 26 6.48 2.82 -0.63
N LEU A 27 5.28 2.30 -0.31
CA LEU A 27 4.38 2.94 0.64
C LEU A 27 4.98 3.00 2.05
N VAL A 28 5.52 1.88 2.52
CA VAL A 28 6.16 1.77 3.84
C VAL A 28 7.38 2.68 3.92
N GLU A 29 8.24 2.68 2.90
CA GLU A 29 9.45 3.51 2.87
C GLU A 29 9.11 5.02 2.87
N LYS A 30 8.07 5.43 2.14
CA LYS A 30 7.71 6.86 2.01
C LYS A 30 6.91 7.44 3.16
N TYR A 31 6.31 6.59 3.99
CA TYR A 31 5.54 7.07 5.13
C TYR A 31 6.37 7.85 6.14
N GLU A 32 7.61 7.44 6.41
CA GLU A 32 8.46 8.17 7.35
C GLU A 32 8.73 9.62 6.90
N ASP A 33 8.85 9.85 5.58
CA ASP A 33 9.00 11.20 5.02
C ASP A 33 7.72 12.02 5.23
N TRP A 34 6.55 11.43 4.95
CA TRP A 34 5.25 12.10 5.13
C TRP A 34 4.93 12.38 6.60
N LYS A 35 5.22 11.42 7.49
CA LYS A 35 5.04 11.54 8.93
C LYS A 35 5.89 12.68 9.50
N LYS A 36 7.16 12.79 9.08
CA LYS A 36 8.04 13.88 9.50
C LYS A 36 7.59 15.25 8.98
N ALA A 37 7.11 15.31 7.74
CA ALA A 37 6.71 16.56 7.10
C ALA A 37 5.33 17.07 7.56
N LEU A 38 4.38 16.16 7.80
CA LEU A 38 2.97 16.49 8.01
C LEU A 38 2.43 16.09 9.40
N GLY A 39 3.17 15.28 10.17
CA GLY A 39 2.74 14.82 11.50
C GLY A 39 1.55 13.85 11.46
N ILE A 40 1.26 13.24 10.31
CA ILE A 40 0.09 12.37 10.11
C ILE A 40 0.34 10.94 10.58
N SER A 41 -0.74 10.26 10.95
CA SER A 41 -0.76 8.83 11.25
C SER A 41 -0.67 7.97 9.97
N TRP A 42 -0.42 6.67 10.15
CA TRP A 42 -0.34 5.71 9.05
C TRP A 42 -1.65 5.62 8.28
N LYS A 43 -2.78 5.53 8.98
CA LYS A 43 -4.11 5.51 8.36
C LYS A 43 -4.41 6.78 7.57
N GLU A 44 -4.05 7.95 8.10
CA GLU A 44 -4.21 9.23 7.37
C GLU A 44 -3.35 9.26 6.11
N TYR A 45 -2.08 8.85 6.20
CA TYR A 45 -1.20 8.71 5.06
C TYR A 45 -1.81 7.82 3.96
N LEU A 46 -2.25 6.60 4.31
CA LEU A 46 -2.86 5.69 3.34
C LEU A 46 -4.13 6.28 2.70
N ASN A 47 -4.95 7.02 3.46
CA ASN A 47 -6.12 7.71 2.92
C ASN A 47 -5.73 8.79 1.90
N GLU A 48 -4.66 9.54 2.15
CA GLU A 48 -4.15 10.53 1.18
C GLU A 48 -3.62 9.85 -0.09
N ILE A 49 -2.94 8.71 0.04
CA ILE A 49 -2.46 7.91 -1.10
C ILE A 49 -3.64 7.47 -1.99
N VAL A 50 -4.72 6.95 -1.40
CA VAL A 50 -5.92 6.49 -2.14
C VAL A 50 -6.60 7.65 -2.87
N LYS A 51 -6.76 8.80 -2.20
CA LYS A 51 -7.46 9.98 -2.76
C LYS A 51 -6.65 10.74 -3.80
N ASN A 52 -5.32 10.66 -3.76
CA ASN A 52 -4.46 11.44 -4.64
C ASN A 52 -4.56 10.93 -6.10
N PRO A 53 -5.04 11.76 -7.05
CA PRO A 53 -5.19 11.34 -8.45
C PRO A 53 -3.86 11.01 -9.14
N LEU A 54 -2.72 11.53 -8.64
CA LEU A 54 -1.38 11.31 -9.18
C LEU A 54 -0.72 10.02 -8.67
N THR A 55 -1.27 9.39 -7.64
CA THR A 55 -0.77 8.11 -7.14
C THR A 55 -1.08 7.00 -8.16
N GLY A 56 -0.07 6.19 -8.49
CA GLY A 56 -0.24 5.03 -9.37
C GLY A 56 -1.19 3.98 -8.80
N GLU A 57 -1.90 3.28 -9.68
CA GLU A 57 -2.97 2.33 -9.33
C GLU A 57 -2.52 1.25 -8.34
N TRP A 58 -1.37 0.61 -8.58
CA TRP A 58 -0.81 -0.41 -7.68
C TRP A 58 -0.66 0.06 -6.23
N ALA A 59 -0.24 1.32 -6.03
CA ALA A 59 -0.08 1.89 -4.70
C ALA A 59 -1.43 2.23 -4.07
N LYS A 60 -2.41 2.69 -4.84
CA LYS A 60 -3.78 2.91 -4.34
C LYS A 60 -4.41 1.61 -3.87
N GLU A 61 -4.29 0.55 -4.65
CA GLU A 61 -4.89 -0.75 -4.32
C GLU A 61 -4.27 -1.36 -3.05
N VAL A 62 -2.94 -1.28 -2.89
CA VAL A 62 -2.27 -1.73 -1.66
C VAL A 62 -2.68 -0.87 -0.47
N ALA A 63 -2.70 0.46 -0.62
CA ALA A 63 -3.10 1.36 0.46
C ALA A 63 -4.54 1.08 0.92
N GLN A 64 -5.46 0.86 -0.03
CA GLN A 64 -6.83 0.47 0.30
C GLN A 64 -6.87 -0.87 1.04
N ARG A 65 -6.11 -1.87 0.57
CA ARG A 65 -6.06 -3.19 1.21
C ARG A 65 -5.57 -3.11 2.65
N LEU A 66 -4.54 -2.30 2.93
CA LEU A 66 -3.98 -2.09 4.28
C LEU A 66 -4.99 -1.39 5.20
N ILE A 67 -5.71 -0.38 4.70
CA ILE A 67 -6.79 0.28 5.47
C ILE A 67 -7.86 -0.74 5.89
N ASP A 68 -8.23 -1.64 4.98
CA ASP A 68 -9.24 -2.67 5.23
C ASP A 68 -8.76 -3.75 6.23
N GLU A 69 -7.45 -3.96 6.38
CA GLU A 69 -6.87 -4.87 7.37
C GLU A 69 -6.81 -4.26 8.78
N GLU A 70 -6.54 -2.96 8.91
CA GLU A 70 -6.52 -2.28 10.21
C GLU A 70 -7.91 -2.11 10.84
N GLY A 71 -8.97 -2.22 10.04
CA GLY A 71 -10.36 -2.11 10.49
C GLY A 71 -10.99 -3.40 10.99
N LYS A 72 -10.26 -4.53 10.95
CA LYS A 72 -10.72 -5.86 11.39
C LYS A 72 -10.20 -6.20 12.78
#